data_AF-A0AB74FDM8-F1
#
_entry.id   AF-A0AB74FDM8-F1
#
_cell.length_a   1.000
_cell.length_b   1.000
_cell.length_c   1.000
_cell.angle_alpha   90.00
_cell.angle_beta   90.00
_cell.angle_gamma   90.00
#
_symmetry.space_group_name_H-M   'P 1'
#
loop_
_entity.id
_entity.type
_entity.pdbx_description
1 polymer ?
#
loop_
_entity_poly.entity_id
_entity_poly.type
_entity_poly.pdbx_seq_one_letter_code
_entity_poly.pdbx_strand_id
1 'polypeptide(L)'
;MIWQALAVEKLHPCSSWSEPFLSVGDASFTTMSQRWHPWRYAADHYPHVVINCRRELPEQVWGLTSFTRQKIWLCKRLQQVHRRCTLTHELIHWERGPLPTDPRAAAREERIVDELAARRLITFGDLVDGLRWTQDCDELAEGLWVDGPTLRTRMSTLDPMETAELEHVLGDEWMWIP
;
A
#
# COMPACT_ATOMS: atom_id res chain seq x y z
N MET A 1 -6.95 -11.51 -11.08
CA MET A 1 -8.10 -10.93 -10.36
C MET A 1 -8.55 -9.69 -11.13
N ILE A 2 -9.86 -9.48 -11.30
CA ILE A 2 -10.41 -8.38 -12.13
C ILE A 2 -11.51 -7.70 -11.31
N TRP A 3 -11.36 -6.39 -11.04
CA TRP A 3 -12.28 -5.60 -10.22
C TRP A 3 -12.95 -4.53 -11.11
N GLN A 4 -14.28 -4.43 -11.10
CA GLN A 4 -15.05 -3.49 -11.95
C GLN A 4 -15.99 -2.59 -11.12
N ALA A 5 -16.31 -1.39 -11.64
CA ALA A 5 -16.64 -0.23 -10.79
C ALA A 5 -18.12 0.24 -10.72
N LEU A 6 -18.80 0.03 -9.57
CA LEU A 6 -20.14 0.61 -9.22
C LEU A 6 -20.31 0.75 -7.69
N ALA A 7 -20.92 1.78 -7.07
CA ALA A 7 -21.47 3.08 -7.54
C ALA A 7 -21.55 4.10 -6.35
N VAL A 8 -22.07 5.32 -6.56
CA VAL A 8 -22.10 6.43 -5.54
C VAL A 8 -23.49 6.72 -5.00
N GLU A 9 -23.55 7.05 -3.70
CA GLU A 9 -24.60 7.89 -3.11
C GLU A 9 -24.01 8.90 -2.08
N LYS A 10 -24.81 9.90 -1.68
CA LYS A 10 -24.41 11.21 -1.12
C LYS A 10 -24.61 11.31 0.40
N LEU A 11 -23.72 12.03 1.11
CA LEU A 11 -24.02 12.76 2.36
C LEU A 11 -23.07 13.96 2.52
N HIS A 12 -23.53 15.01 3.22
CA HIS A 12 -22.86 16.31 3.40
C HIS A 12 -22.02 16.37 4.70
N PRO A 13 -21.01 17.27 4.80
CA PRO A 13 -20.08 17.35 5.94
C PRO A 13 -20.54 18.31 7.04
N CYS A 14 -19.99 18.12 8.25
CA CYS A 14 -20.05 19.08 9.35
C CYS A 14 -18.61 19.56 9.67
N SER A 15 -18.41 20.87 9.60
CA SER A 15 -17.27 21.64 10.13
C SER A 15 -17.18 21.51 11.66
N SER A 16 -16.12 21.84 12.40
CA SER A 16 -14.80 22.47 12.20
C SER A 16 -14.13 22.47 13.58
N TRP A 17 -12.81 22.48 13.71
CA TRP A 17 -12.10 23.27 14.75
C TRP A 17 -10.67 23.58 14.31
N SER A 18 -10.14 24.71 14.79
CA SER A 18 -8.89 25.34 14.32
C SER A 18 -7.72 25.09 15.26
N GLU A 19 -6.50 25.28 14.74
CA GLU A 19 -5.20 25.31 15.45
C GLU A 19 -5.07 26.56 16.38
N PRO A 20 -3.89 26.93 16.98
CA PRO A 20 -2.55 26.33 16.97
C PRO A 20 -1.79 26.34 18.33
N PHE A 21 -0.52 25.88 18.36
CA PHE A 21 0.67 26.73 18.64
C PHE A 21 1.94 25.93 19.07
N LEU A 22 3.08 26.49 18.64
CA LEU A 22 4.50 26.10 18.72
C LEU A 22 5.06 25.69 20.11
N SER A 23 6.11 24.85 20.12
CA SER A 23 7.49 25.29 20.50
C SER A 23 8.57 24.23 20.18
N VAL A 24 9.83 24.68 20.13
CA VAL A 24 11.06 23.98 19.73
C VAL A 24 11.67 23.15 20.88
N GLY A 25 12.32 22.02 20.55
CA GLY A 25 13.19 21.26 21.46
C GLY A 25 14.16 20.36 20.69
N ASP A 26 15.37 20.15 21.23
CA ASP A 26 16.49 19.45 20.58
C ASP A 26 16.18 18.04 20.06
N ALA A 27 16.79 17.68 18.93
CA ALA A 27 16.63 16.35 18.36
C ALA A 27 17.86 15.89 17.55
N SER A 28 18.88 15.36 18.25
CA SER A 28 19.61 14.19 17.74
C SER A 28 18.72 12.95 17.85
N PHE A 29 17.55 12.99 17.21
CA PHE A 29 16.70 11.82 17.07
C PHE A 29 17.15 11.05 15.83
N THR A 30 17.41 9.76 16.04
CA THR A 30 17.23 8.76 14.99
C THR A 30 15.95 9.08 14.23
N THR A 31 16.04 9.18 12.90
CA THR A 31 14.88 9.41 12.05
C THR A 31 13.84 8.34 12.36
N MET A 32 12.81 8.67 13.13
CA MET A 32 11.66 7.78 13.26
C MET A 32 11.06 7.71 11.87
N SER A 33 11.34 6.59 11.21
CA SER A 33 10.81 6.25 9.89
C SER A 33 9.34 6.64 9.89
N GLN A 34 8.97 7.61 9.04
CA GLN A 34 7.57 7.94 8.77
C GLN A 34 7.01 6.79 7.93
N ARG A 35 6.89 5.61 8.56
CA ARG A 35 6.43 4.36 7.96
C ARG A 35 5.15 4.68 7.20
N TRP A 36 5.17 4.40 5.90
CA TRP A 36 4.12 4.79 4.96
C TRP A 36 2.72 4.63 5.55
N HIS A 37 1.91 5.70 5.55
CA HIS A 37 0.58 5.70 6.16
C HIS A 37 -0.48 6.16 5.14
N PRO A 38 -1.14 5.23 4.41
CA PRO A 38 -1.91 5.56 3.21
C PRO A 38 -3.11 6.47 3.48
N TRP A 39 -3.79 6.35 4.63
CA TRP A 39 -4.87 7.28 5.02
C TRP A 39 -4.38 8.71 5.26
N ARG A 40 -3.14 8.89 5.76
CA ARG A 40 -2.58 10.22 6.01
C ARG A 40 -2.19 10.85 4.68
N TYR A 41 -1.46 10.11 3.86
CA TYR A 41 -1.13 10.54 2.50
C TYR A 41 -2.38 10.93 1.70
N ALA A 42 -3.44 10.12 1.74
CA ALA A 42 -4.70 10.42 1.07
C ALA A 42 -5.39 11.68 1.61
N ALA A 43 -5.39 11.90 2.92
CA ALA A 43 -5.93 13.13 3.52
C ALA A 43 -5.13 14.37 3.11
N ASP A 44 -3.79 14.26 3.08
CA ASP A 44 -2.87 15.36 2.79
C ASP A 44 -2.87 15.74 1.28
N HIS A 45 -2.94 14.75 0.38
CA HIS A 45 -2.79 14.94 -1.07
C HIS A 45 -4.12 14.91 -1.85
N TYR A 46 -5.10 14.14 -1.36
CA TYR A 46 -6.40 13.93 -2.01
C TYR A 46 -7.58 14.17 -1.06
N PRO A 47 -7.67 15.33 -0.35
CA PRO A 47 -8.72 15.59 0.64
C PRO A 47 -10.15 15.56 0.09
N HIS A 48 -10.31 15.61 -1.24
CA HIS A 48 -11.59 15.49 -1.94
C HIS A 48 -12.01 14.03 -2.22
N VAL A 49 -11.12 13.05 -2.05
CA VAL A 49 -11.37 11.63 -2.31
C VAL A 49 -11.91 10.96 -1.05
N VAL A 50 -13.13 10.43 -1.14
CA VAL A 50 -13.79 9.77 0.00
C VAL A 50 -13.42 8.28 0.04
N ILE A 51 -12.66 7.88 1.07
CA ILE A 51 -12.34 6.48 1.34
C ILE A 51 -13.48 5.84 2.17
N ASN A 52 -14.10 4.78 1.66
CA ASN A 52 -15.22 4.10 2.31
C ASN A 52 -14.89 2.64 2.66
N CYS A 53 -14.84 2.31 3.95
CA CYS A 53 -14.55 0.97 4.47
C CYS A 53 -15.79 0.21 4.98
N ARG A 54 -17.01 0.71 4.75
CA ARG A 54 -18.26 0.20 5.35
C ARG A 54 -19.05 -0.74 4.45
N ARG A 55 -18.74 -0.77 3.16
CA ARG A 55 -19.48 -1.53 2.15
C ARG A 55 -18.88 -2.93 1.96
N GLU A 56 -19.75 -3.92 1.77
CA GLU A 56 -19.32 -5.20 1.20
C GLU A 56 -19.30 -5.08 -0.32
N LEU A 57 -18.15 -5.41 -0.90
CA LEU A 57 -17.96 -5.44 -2.35
C LEU A 57 -18.25 -6.88 -2.85
N PRO A 58 -18.38 -7.11 -4.17
CA PRO A 58 -18.58 -8.44 -4.75
C PRO A 58 -17.63 -9.54 -4.23
N GLU A 59 -17.91 -10.80 -4.57
CA GLU A 59 -16.90 -11.85 -4.38
C GLU A 59 -15.67 -11.54 -5.22
N GLN A 60 -14.49 -11.75 -4.62
CA GLN A 60 -13.23 -11.27 -5.21
C GLN A 60 -13.30 -9.76 -5.56
N VAL A 61 -14.02 -9.00 -4.70
CA VAL A 61 -14.16 -7.54 -4.42
C VAL A 61 -13.44 -7.00 -3.13
N TRP A 62 -12.31 -6.29 -3.18
CA TRP A 62 -11.49 -5.92 -2.00
C TRP A 62 -11.19 -4.43 -1.97
N GLY A 63 -10.54 -3.94 -3.03
CA GLY A 63 -10.39 -2.53 -3.34
C GLY A 63 -11.25 -2.15 -4.54
N LEU A 64 -11.54 -0.86 -4.69
CA LEU A 64 -12.07 -0.29 -5.92
C LEU A 64 -11.88 1.23 -5.97
N THR A 65 -11.26 1.72 -7.03
CA THR A 65 -11.12 3.14 -7.35
C THR A 65 -12.17 3.61 -8.36
N SER A 66 -12.72 4.82 -8.18
CA SER A 66 -13.61 5.45 -9.16
C SER A 66 -13.41 6.97 -9.23
N PHE A 67 -12.68 7.39 -10.27
CA PHE A 67 -12.39 8.79 -10.61
C PHE A 67 -13.65 9.65 -10.75
N THR A 68 -14.64 9.20 -11.51
CA THR A 68 -15.92 9.90 -11.74
C THR A 68 -16.75 10.14 -10.48
N ARG A 69 -16.39 9.46 -9.39
CA ARG A 69 -17.09 9.47 -8.10
C ARG A 69 -16.24 10.01 -6.96
N GLN A 70 -14.96 10.32 -7.22
CA GLN A 70 -13.96 10.71 -6.23
C GLN A 70 -14.01 9.81 -4.98
N LYS A 71 -14.04 8.49 -5.20
CA LYS A 71 -14.16 7.48 -4.14
C LYS A 71 -13.22 6.31 -4.35
N ILE A 72 -12.69 5.84 -3.22
CA ILE A 72 -12.04 4.55 -3.06
C ILE A 72 -12.90 3.74 -2.08
N TRP A 73 -13.27 2.51 -2.45
CA TRP A 73 -13.91 1.58 -1.53
C TRP A 73 -12.92 0.52 -1.08
N LEU A 74 -12.92 0.24 0.23
CA LEU A 74 -12.30 -0.95 0.81
C LEU A 74 -13.42 -1.85 1.33
N CYS A 75 -13.36 -3.13 1.01
CA CYS A 75 -14.36 -4.10 1.42
C CYS A 75 -14.38 -4.24 2.94
N LYS A 76 -15.57 -4.16 3.55
CA LYS A 76 -15.76 -4.21 5.01
C LYS A 76 -15.12 -5.44 5.67
N ARG A 77 -15.02 -6.56 4.92
CA ARG A 77 -14.44 -7.85 5.35
C ARG A 77 -12.92 -7.80 5.56
N LEU A 78 -12.21 -6.80 5.01
CA LEU A 78 -10.77 -6.68 5.17
C LEU A 78 -10.40 -6.35 6.62
N GLN A 79 -9.43 -7.08 7.18
CA GLN A 79 -8.76 -6.74 8.44
C GLN A 79 -7.83 -5.53 8.26
N GLN A 80 -7.27 -4.99 9.35
CA GLN A 80 -6.51 -3.73 9.31
C GLN A 80 -5.28 -3.77 8.38
N VAL A 81 -4.48 -4.83 8.43
CA VAL A 81 -3.30 -5.01 7.57
C VAL A 81 -3.69 -5.07 6.09
N HIS A 82 -4.70 -5.89 5.75
CA HIS A 82 -5.22 -5.98 4.38
C HIS A 82 -5.79 -4.63 3.89
N ARG A 83 -6.48 -3.84 4.74
CA ARG A 83 -6.93 -2.49 4.37
C ARG A 83 -5.77 -1.55 4.06
N ARG A 84 -4.65 -1.64 4.78
CA ARG A 84 -3.43 -0.85 4.50
C ARG A 84 -2.84 -1.21 3.13
N CYS A 85 -2.72 -2.50 2.82
CA CYS A 85 -2.22 -2.97 1.54
C CYS A 85 -3.16 -2.56 0.40
N THR A 86 -4.44 -2.92 0.51
CA THR A 86 -5.47 -2.57 -0.49
C THR A 86 -5.60 -1.05 -0.68
N LEU A 87 -5.58 -0.23 0.37
CA LEU A 87 -5.65 1.22 0.18
C LEU A 87 -4.41 1.77 -0.55
N THR A 88 -3.23 1.20 -0.32
CA THR A 88 -2.03 1.62 -1.05
C THR A 88 -2.15 1.24 -2.53
N HIS A 89 -2.64 0.04 -2.85
CA HIS A 89 -2.98 -0.39 -4.22
C HIS A 89 -3.92 0.60 -4.91
N GLU A 90 -5.04 0.93 -4.26
CA GLU A 90 -6.04 1.86 -4.81
C GLU A 90 -5.52 3.30 -4.93
N LEU A 91 -4.59 3.73 -4.07
CA LEU A 91 -3.94 5.04 -4.20
C LEU A 91 -2.96 5.07 -5.39
N ILE A 92 -2.24 3.98 -5.66
CA ILE A 92 -1.41 3.87 -6.87
C ILE A 92 -2.28 3.86 -8.12
N HIS A 93 -3.43 3.17 -8.12
CA HIS A 93 -4.44 3.31 -9.19
C HIS A 93 -4.88 4.77 -9.35
N TRP A 94 -5.20 5.46 -8.26
CA TRP A 94 -5.58 6.88 -8.29
C TRP A 94 -4.49 7.79 -8.87
N GLU A 95 -3.22 7.56 -8.53
CA GLU A 95 -2.05 8.29 -9.05
C GLU A 95 -1.80 8.04 -10.55
N ARG A 96 -2.03 6.81 -11.02
CA ARG A 96 -1.74 6.40 -12.41
C ARG A 96 -2.88 6.69 -13.38
N GLY A 97 -4.10 6.84 -12.87
CA GLY A 97 -5.27 7.21 -13.66
C GLY A 97 -6.15 6.00 -14.08
N PRO A 98 -7.15 6.22 -14.95
CA PRO A 98 -8.07 5.17 -15.37
C PRO A 98 -7.36 4.03 -16.12
N LEU A 99 -7.71 2.79 -15.76
CA LEU A 99 -7.23 1.58 -16.44
C LEU A 99 -7.47 1.61 -17.97
N PRO A 100 -6.52 1.09 -18.78
CA PRO A 100 -6.73 0.86 -20.20
C PRO A 100 -7.93 -0.06 -20.50
N THR A 101 -8.58 0.15 -21.64
CA THR A 101 -9.68 -0.73 -22.11
C THR A 101 -9.22 -2.05 -22.70
N ASP A 102 -7.98 -2.14 -23.19
CA ASP A 102 -7.38 -3.41 -23.64
C ASP A 102 -7.06 -4.31 -22.43
N PRO A 103 -7.61 -5.54 -22.35
CA PRO A 103 -7.37 -6.44 -21.22
C PRO A 103 -5.89 -6.80 -21.00
N ARG A 104 -5.06 -6.83 -22.06
CA ARG A 104 -3.62 -7.12 -21.92
C ARG A 104 -2.86 -5.95 -21.33
N ALA A 105 -3.21 -4.71 -21.70
CA ALA A 105 -2.70 -3.50 -21.10
C ALA A 105 -3.16 -3.35 -19.65
N ALA A 106 -4.46 -3.54 -19.35
CA ALA A 106 -4.97 -3.53 -17.98
C ALA A 106 -4.27 -4.57 -17.09
N ALA A 107 -4.08 -5.81 -17.59
CA ALA A 107 -3.34 -6.83 -16.84
C ALA A 107 -1.84 -6.55 -16.68
N ARG A 108 -1.23 -5.68 -17.50
CA ARG A 108 0.14 -5.16 -17.25
C ARG A 108 0.11 -4.05 -16.21
N GLU A 109 -0.88 -3.18 -16.29
CA GLU A 109 -1.08 -2.07 -15.36
C GLU A 109 -1.28 -2.56 -13.92
N GLU A 110 -2.13 -3.57 -13.67
CA GLU A 110 -2.29 -4.16 -12.33
C GLU A 110 -0.95 -4.67 -11.76
N ARG A 111 -0.08 -5.32 -12.54
CA ARG A 111 1.24 -5.77 -12.03
C ARG A 111 2.15 -4.61 -11.65
N ILE A 112 2.10 -3.52 -12.40
CA ILE A 112 2.87 -2.30 -12.09
C ILE A 112 2.31 -1.65 -10.81
N VAL A 113 0.99 -1.67 -10.63
CA VAL A 113 0.32 -1.18 -9.42
C VAL A 113 0.67 -2.05 -8.21
N ASP A 114 0.63 -3.38 -8.34
CA ASP A 114 1.06 -4.35 -7.33
C ASP A 114 2.52 -4.07 -6.88
N GLU A 115 3.45 -3.93 -7.84
CA GLU A 115 4.86 -3.67 -7.56
C GLU A 115 5.08 -2.33 -6.85
N LEU A 116 4.48 -1.24 -7.38
CA LEU A 116 4.61 0.09 -6.79
C LEU A 116 3.99 0.16 -5.39
N ALA A 117 2.87 -0.53 -5.16
CA ALA A 117 2.25 -0.63 -3.84
C ALA A 117 3.17 -1.41 -2.87
N ALA A 118 3.73 -2.53 -3.30
CA ALA A 118 4.65 -3.34 -2.51
C ALA A 118 5.94 -2.58 -2.15
N ARG A 119 6.59 -1.91 -3.13
CA ARG A 119 7.76 -1.05 -2.91
C ARG A 119 7.50 0.15 -2.00
N ARG A 120 6.26 0.68 -2.00
CA ARG A 120 5.86 1.81 -1.12
C ARG A 120 5.47 1.35 0.30
N LEU A 121 4.94 0.14 0.45
CA LEU A 121 4.61 -0.47 1.74
C LEU A 121 5.84 -0.99 2.47
N ILE A 122 6.78 -1.56 1.71
CA ILE A 122 7.98 -2.26 2.18
C ILE A 122 9.19 -1.58 1.55
N THR A 123 9.78 -0.62 2.27
CA THR A 123 11.03 0.00 1.82
C THR A 123 12.14 -1.05 1.79
N PHE A 124 13.18 -0.83 0.98
CA PHE A 124 14.31 -1.75 0.96
C PHE A 124 14.99 -1.90 2.33
N GLY A 125 15.09 -0.81 3.11
CA GLY A 125 15.60 -0.84 4.49
C GLY A 125 14.73 -1.68 5.43
N ASP A 126 13.41 -1.47 5.43
CA ASP A 126 12.48 -2.29 6.22
C ASP A 126 12.61 -3.79 5.84
N LEU A 127 12.78 -4.10 4.55
CA LEU A 127 12.94 -5.47 4.07
C LEU A 127 14.23 -6.13 4.58
N VAL A 128 15.36 -5.43 4.48
CA VAL A 128 16.66 -5.90 5.00
C VAL A 128 16.59 -6.13 6.51
N ASP A 129 16.01 -5.19 7.27
CA ASP A 129 15.90 -5.32 8.72
C ASP A 129 14.92 -6.43 9.15
N GLY A 130 13.88 -6.69 8.37
CA GLY A 130 13.00 -7.85 8.56
C GLY A 130 13.69 -9.19 8.28
N LEU A 131 14.42 -9.29 7.17
CA LEU A 131 15.13 -10.52 6.77
C LEU A 131 16.30 -10.88 7.70
N ARG A 132 16.90 -9.90 8.37
CA ARG A 132 17.86 -10.12 9.46
C ARG A 132 17.25 -10.75 10.71
N TRP A 133 15.93 -10.69 10.86
CA TRP A 133 15.21 -11.26 12.01
C TRP A 133 14.60 -12.63 11.70
N THR A 134 13.96 -12.78 10.54
CA THR A 134 13.30 -14.04 10.15
C THR A 134 13.27 -14.22 8.64
N GLN A 135 13.34 -15.48 8.22
CA GLN A 135 13.14 -15.91 6.83
C GLN A 135 11.78 -16.61 6.63
N ASP A 136 11.01 -16.83 7.71
CA ASP A 136 9.64 -17.30 7.58
C ASP A 136 8.79 -16.19 6.93
N CYS A 137 8.09 -16.53 5.85
CA CYS A 137 7.36 -15.55 5.05
C CYS A 137 6.13 -14.98 5.78
N ASP A 138 5.52 -15.74 6.68
CA ASP A 138 4.33 -15.29 7.41
C ASP A 138 4.77 -14.41 8.61
N GLU A 139 5.83 -14.78 9.34
CA GLU A 139 6.46 -13.92 10.36
C GLU A 139 6.99 -12.61 9.75
N LEU A 140 7.65 -12.67 8.59
CA LEU A 140 8.18 -11.49 7.89
C LEU A 140 7.04 -10.56 7.43
N ALA A 141 5.95 -11.11 6.90
CA ALA A 141 4.78 -10.32 6.51
C ALA A 141 4.11 -9.65 7.73
N GLU A 142 4.01 -10.36 8.86
CA GLU A 142 3.48 -9.81 10.11
C GLU A 142 4.37 -8.67 10.65
N GLY A 143 5.69 -8.87 10.73
CA GLY A 143 6.64 -7.87 11.21
C GLY A 143 6.73 -6.59 10.34
N LEU A 144 6.63 -6.76 9.03
CA LEU A 144 6.53 -5.66 8.06
C LEU A 144 5.13 -4.99 8.04
N TRP A 145 4.14 -5.60 8.69
CA TRP A 145 2.74 -5.17 8.73
C TRP A 145 2.14 -5.04 7.32
N VAL A 146 2.25 -6.13 6.56
CA VAL A 146 1.71 -6.32 5.20
C VAL A 146 1.02 -7.68 5.08
N ASP A 147 0.37 -7.94 3.95
CA ASP A 147 -0.14 -9.27 3.62
C ASP A 147 0.87 -10.08 2.77
N GLY A 148 0.77 -11.41 2.83
CA GLY A 148 1.66 -12.33 2.11
C GLY A 148 1.72 -12.12 0.59
N PRO A 149 0.62 -11.77 -0.12
CA PRO A 149 0.68 -11.34 -1.52
C PRO A 149 1.57 -10.11 -1.74
N THR A 150 1.43 -9.06 -0.92
CA THR A 150 2.27 -7.85 -0.99
C THR A 150 3.76 -8.20 -0.80
N LEU A 151 4.08 -9.03 0.19
CA LEU A 151 5.46 -9.49 0.43
C LEU A 151 6.02 -10.29 -0.76
N ARG A 152 5.25 -11.26 -1.29
CA ARG A 152 5.68 -12.03 -2.48
C ARG A 152 5.90 -11.12 -3.69
N THR A 153 5.06 -10.13 -3.93
CA THR A 153 5.31 -9.15 -4.99
C THR A 153 6.62 -8.42 -4.74
N ARG A 154 6.88 -7.92 -3.52
CA ARG A 154 8.13 -7.21 -3.20
C ARG A 154 9.37 -8.06 -3.45
N MET A 155 9.36 -9.33 -3.06
CA MET A 155 10.48 -10.27 -3.19
C MET A 155 10.69 -10.71 -4.64
N SER A 156 9.61 -10.94 -5.40
CA SER A 156 9.69 -11.34 -6.82
C SER A 156 9.97 -10.19 -7.80
N THR A 157 10.02 -8.94 -7.31
CA THR A 157 10.29 -7.73 -8.12
C THR A 157 11.51 -6.94 -7.62
N LEU A 158 12.37 -7.56 -6.82
CA LEU A 158 13.68 -7.01 -6.46
C LEU A 158 14.46 -6.65 -7.74
N ASP A 159 15.03 -5.44 -7.79
CA ASP A 159 15.91 -5.08 -8.90
C ASP A 159 17.32 -5.69 -8.71
N PRO A 160 18.20 -5.65 -9.73
CA PRO A 160 19.53 -6.26 -9.62
C PRO A 160 20.43 -5.64 -8.54
N MET A 161 20.24 -4.36 -8.19
CA MET A 161 20.99 -3.71 -7.12
C MET A 161 20.45 -4.11 -5.74
N GLU A 162 19.12 -4.16 -5.60
CA GLU A 162 18.47 -4.65 -4.38
C GLU A 162 18.84 -6.11 -4.08
N THR A 163 18.88 -6.97 -5.11
CA THR A 163 19.31 -8.36 -4.98
C THR A 163 20.77 -8.47 -4.54
N ALA A 164 21.68 -7.73 -5.19
CA ALA A 164 23.11 -7.78 -4.86
C ALA A 164 23.41 -7.22 -3.44
N GLU A 165 22.66 -6.22 -2.99
CA GLU A 165 22.78 -5.69 -1.62
C GLU A 165 22.21 -6.67 -0.57
N LEU A 166 21.14 -7.41 -0.88
CA LEU A 166 20.64 -8.49 -0.02
C LEU A 166 21.64 -9.65 0.09
N GLU A 167 22.22 -10.08 -1.03
CA GLU A 167 23.32 -11.06 -1.08
C GLU A 167 24.53 -10.57 -0.25
N HIS A 168 24.87 -9.28 -0.33
CA HIS A 168 25.98 -8.71 0.44
C HIS A 168 25.70 -8.66 1.95
N VAL A 169 24.49 -8.28 2.34
CA VAL A 169 24.12 -8.03 3.75
C VAL A 169 23.75 -9.30 4.50
N LEU A 170 23.16 -10.29 3.83
CA LEU A 170 22.71 -11.56 4.41
C LEU A 170 23.69 -12.73 4.15
N GLY A 171 24.57 -12.60 3.15
CA GLY A 171 25.57 -13.62 2.83
C GLY A 171 24.95 -14.96 2.44
N ASP A 172 25.56 -16.05 2.88
CA ASP A 172 25.14 -17.44 2.59
C ASP A 172 23.73 -17.79 3.13
N GLU A 173 23.14 -16.95 3.99
CA GLU A 173 21.78 -17.15 4.48
C GLU A 173 20.71 -16.75 3.44
N TRP A 174 21.07 -16.02 2.38
CA TRP A 174 20.11 -15.60 1.34
C TRP A 174 19.78 -16.74 0.36
N MET A 175 18.60 -17.36 0.55
CA MET A 175 17.98 -18.23 -0.46
C MET A 175 16.50 -17.86 -0.67
N TRP A 176 16.24 -16.87 -1.53
CA TRP A 176 14.89 -16.66 -2.07
C TRP A 176 14.67 -17.49 -3.34
N ILE A 177 13.71 -18.43 -3.29
CA ILE A 177 13.21 -19.17 -4.44
C ILE A 177 11.71 -18.82 -4.60
N PRO A 178 11.29 -18.16 -5.69
CA PRO A 178 9.92 -17.68 -5.90
C PRO A 178 8.90 -18.78 -6.26
#